data_AF-A0A366F486-F1
#
_entry.id   AF-A0A366F486-F1
#
_cell.length_a   1.000
_cell.length_b   1.000
_cell.length_c   1.000
_cell.angle_alpha   90.00
_cell.angle_beta   90.00
_cell.angle_gamma   90.00
#
_symmetry.space_group_name_H-M   'P 1'
#
loop_
_entity.id
_entity.type
_entity.pdbx_description
1 polymer ?
#
loop_
_entity_poly.entity_id
_entity_poly.type
_entity_poly.pdbx_seq_one_letter_code
_entity_poly.pdbx_strand_id
1 'polypeptide(L)' 'MRLVLAIVVIVYLVGVGVALAPIVEGAWNSGTAAAFAETVGRALPEALAWPVRLARANAGA' A
#
# COMPACT_ATOMS: atom_id res chain seq x y z
N MET A 1 23.71 9.49 -6.41
CA MET A 1 22.31 9.61 -6.89
C MET A 1 21.58 8.27 -7.04
N ARG A 2 22.11 7.26 -7.77
CA ARG A 2 21.44 5.94 -7.95
C ARG A 2 21.06 5.24 -6.63
N LEU A 3 21.93 5.29 -5.62
CA LEU A 3 21.68 4.69 -4.31
C LEU A 3 20.50 5.34 -3.58
N VAL A 4 20.43 6.67 -3.57
CA VAL A 4 19.34 7.41 -2.92
C VAL A 4 18.00 7.09 -3.56
N LEU A 5 17.95 7.06 -4.90
CA LEU A 5 16.74 6.68 -5.64
C LEU A 5 16.31 5.25 -5.31
N ALA A 6 17.24 4.30 -5.23
CA ALA A 6 16.93 2.93 -4.86
C ALA A 6 16.31 2.84 -3.46
N ILE A 7 16.87 3.58 -2.48
CA ILE A 7 16.34 3.63 -1.11
C ILE A 7 14.92 4.21 -1.11
N VAL A 8 14.68 5.32 -1.82
CA VAL A 8 13.35 5.94 -1.90
C VAL A 8 12.33 4.97 -2.50
N VAL A 9 12.70 4.23 -3.55
CA VAL A 9 11.83 3.22 -4.15
C VAL A 9 11.53 2.09 -3.17
N ILE A 10 12.53 1.59 -2.44
CA ILE A 10 12.31 0.53 -1.43
C ILE A 10 11.33 1.00 -0.37
N VAL A 11 11.53 2.20 0.20
CA VAL A 11 10.62 2.78 1.20
C VAL A 11 9.22 2.95 0.63
N TYR A 12 9.11 3.40 -0.63
CA TYR A 12 7.82 3.53 -1.32
C TYR A 12 7.08 2.19 -1.41
N LEU A 13 7.75 1.14 -1.87
CA LEU A 13 7.16 -0.19 -2.04
C LEU A 13 6.78 -0.84 -0.69
N VAL A 14 7.62 -0.66 0.34
CA VAL A 14 7.31 -1.14 1.69
C VAL A 14 6.06 -0.45 2.23
N GLY A 15 5.94 0.87 2.09
CA GLY A 15 4.77 1.61 2.53
C GLY A 15 3.48 1.19 1.82
N VAL A 16 3.55 0.90 0.52
CA VAL A 16 2.42 0.34 -0.25
C VAL A 16 2.01 -1.02 0.31
N GLY A 17 2.98 -1.90 0.60
CA GLY A 17 2.72 -3.21 1.20
C GLY A 17 2.04 -3.10 2.57
N VAL A 18 2.50 -2.19 3.43
CA VAL A 18 1.89 -1.94 4.75
C VAL A 18 0.45 -1.43 4.61
N ALA A 19 0.20 -0.52 3.66
CA ALA A 19 -1.16 -0.02 3.42
C ALA A 19 -2.11 -1.11 2.88
N LEU A 20 -1.60 -2.08 2.13
CA LEU A 20 -2.37 -3.21 1.59
C LEU A 20 -2.51 -4.39 2.58
N ALA A 21 -1.65 -4.49 3.58
CA ALA A 21 -1.66 -5.60 4.55
C ALA A 21 -3.05 -5.95 5.12
N PRO A 22 -3.86 -5.00 5.64
CA PRO A 22 -5.18 -5.34 6.19
C PRO A 22 -6.17 -5.84 5.13
N ILE A 23 -6.06 -5.34 3.90
CA ILE A 23 -6.88 -5.81 2.76
C ILE A 23 -6.50 -7.25 2.43
N VAL A 24 -5.20 -7.54 2.35
CA VAL A 24 -4.69 -8.88 2.05
C VAL A 24 -5.13 -9.86 3.14
N GLU A 25 -4.94 -9.52 4.41
CA GLU A 25 -5.33 -10.37 5.55
C GLU A 25 -6.84 -10.67 5.56
N GLY A 26 -7.69 -9.67 5.32
CA GLY A 26 -9.14 -9.85 5.26
C GLY A 26 -9.61 -10.59 4.01
N ALA A 27 -8.94 -10.41 2.87
CA ALA A 27 -9.30 -11.01 1.59
C ALA A 27 -8.73 -12.43 1.40
N TRP A 28 -7.68 -12.80 2.15
CA TRP A 28 -6.93 -14.05 1.94
C TRP A 28 -7.78 -15.31 2.08
N ASN A 29 -8.73 -15.31 3.02
CA ASN A 29 -9.57 -16.46 3.34
C ASN A 29 -11.05 -16.30 2.96
N SER A 30 -11.44 -15.20 2.31
CA SER A 30 -12.85 -14.81 2.16
C SER A 30 -13.44 -15.01 0.76
N GLY A 31 -12.69 -15.57 -0.21
CA GLY A 31 -13.24 -15.81 -1.55
C GLY A 31 -12.30 -16.53 -2.53
N THR A 32 -12.67 -16.52 -3.81
CA THR A 32 -11.85 -17.07 -4.89
C THR A 32 -10.65 -16.16 -5.19
N ALA A 33 -9.61 -16.69 -5.82
CA ALA A 33 -8.43 -15.91 -6.20
C ALA A 33 -8.77 -14.70 -7.11
N ALA A 34 -9.80 -14.80 -7.94
CA ALA A 34 -10.28 -13.70 -8.77
C ALA A 34 -10.88 -12.57 -7.92
N ALA A 35 -11.70 -12.89 -6.92
CA ALA A 35 -12.27 -11.91 -5.99
C ALA A 35 -11.19 -11.24 -5.13
N PHE A 36 -10.17 -11.99 -4.72
CA PHE A 36 -8.99 -11.46 -4.04
C PHE A 36 -8.25 -10.43 -4.91
N ALA A 37 -7.93 -10.79 -6.16
CA ALA A 37 -7.23 -9.91 -7.09
C ALA A 37 -8.02 -8.63 -7.40
N GLU A 38 -9.35 -8.75 -7.54
CA GLU A 38 -10.22 -7.59 -7.72
C GLU A 38 -10.24 -6.67 -6.49
N THR A 39 -10.27 -7.25 -5.29
CA THR A 39 -10.24 -6.50 -4.02
C THR A 39 -8.91 -5.75 -3.86
N VAL A 40 -7.79 -6.42 -4.10
CA VAL A 40 -6.46 -5.81 -4.09
C VAL A 40 -6.35 -4.73 -5.17
N GLY A 41 -6.85 -4.99 -6.37
CA GLY A 41 -6.84 -4.05 -7.49
C GLY A 41 -7.61 -2.76 -7.21
N ARG A 42 -8.75 -2.85 -6.51
CA ARG A 42 -9.52 -1.67 -6.08
C ARG A 42 -8.83 -0.89 -4.94
N ALA A 43 -8.13 -1.58 -4.04
CA ALA A 43 -7.41 -0.96 -2.92
C ALA A 43 -6.04 -0.37 -3.33
N LEU A 44 -5.47 -0.82 -4.46
CA LEU A 44 -4.13 -0.43 -4.90
C LEU A 44 -3.97 1.10 -5.11
N PRO A 45 -4.88 1.83 -5.80
CA PRO A 45 -4.74 3.27 -5.97
C PRO A 45 -4.70 4.03 -4.65
N GLU A 46 -5.48 3.56 -3.67
CA GLU A 46 -5.52 4.11 -2.33
C GLU A 46 -4.21 3.85 -1.57
N ALA A 47 -3.68 2.63 -1.67
CA ALA A 47 -2.41 2.24 -1.08
C ALA A 47 -1.22 3.01 -1.69
N LEU A 48 -1.24 3.30 -2.99
CA LEU A 48 -0.21 4.12 -3.65
C LEU A 48 -0.18 5.58 -3.14
N ALA A 49 -1.29 6.06 -2.57
CA ALA A 49 -1.42 7.39 -1.98
C ALA A 49 -1.00 7.44 -0.49
N TRP A 50 -0.42 6.36 0.06
CA TRP A 50 0.03 6.28 1.46
C TRP A 50 0.92 7.46 1.91
N PRO A 51 1.85 8.02 1.11
CA PRO A 51 2.72 9.10 1.60
C PRO A 51 1.94 10.37 1.92
N VAL A 52 0.90 10.66 1.12
CA VAL A 52 0.02 11.83 1.32
C VAL A 52 -0.79 11.66 2.60
N ARG A 53 -1.26 10.45 2.87
CA ARG A 53 -1.99 10.14 4.12
C ARG A 53 -1.10 10.30 5.33
N LEU A 54 0.12 9.77 5.26
CA LEU A 54 1.10 9.91 6.33
C LEU A 54 1.47 11.38 6.56
N ALA A 55 1.71 12.15 5.49
CA ALA A 55 1.98 13.57 5.59
C ALA A 55 0.81 14.34 6.22
N ARG A 56 -0.44 14.03 5.82
CA ARG A 56 -1.64 14.63 6.41
C ARG A 56 -1.80 14.28 7.89
N ALA A 57 -1.56 13.03 8.27
CA ALA A 57 -1.64 12.58 9.66
C ALA A 57 -0.63 13.32 10.55
N ASN A 58 0.58 13.58 10.05
CA ASN A 58 1.61 14.31 10.79
C ASN A 58 1.44 15.83 10.75
N ALA A 59 0.77 16.39 9.74
CA ALA A 59 0.50 17.83 9.63
C ALA A 59 -0.72 18.29 10.45
N GLY A 60 -1.54 17.35 10.93
CA GLY A 60 -2.66 17.61 11.85
C GLY A 60 -2.34 17.35 13.32
N ALA A 61 -1.06 17.13 13.68
CA ALA A 61 -0.57 16.90 15.03
C ALA A 61 0.13 18.15 15.61
#